data_AF-A0A239PLA0-F1
#
_entry.id   AF-A0A239PLA0-F1
#
_cell.length_a   1.000
_cell.length_b   1.000
_cell.length_c   1.000
_cell.angle_alpha   90.00
_cell.angle_beta   90.00
_cell.angle_gamma   90.00
#
_symmetry.space_group_name_H-M   'P 1'
#
loop_
_entity.id
_entity.type
_entity.pdbx_description
1 polymer ?
#
loop_
_entity_poly.entity_id
_entity_poly.type
_entity_poly.pdbx_seq_one_letter_code
_entity_poly.pdbx_strand_id
1 'polypeptide(L)'
;MQTDRTLKDVIEALRGALAEEKRIILEGRYDALGPVAARKESLAEELDRMLLEPRIAAQAPAWRKQIAALAALAKENEAVIDAAKAGVAGARRRINEILSRQRNVGVYGETGEKLLAPGAGVTRQKLA
;
A
#
# COMPACT_ATOMS: atom_id res chain seq x y z
N MET A 1 5.74 14.62 -33.64
CA MET A 1 5.12 13.41 -34.22
C MET A 1 4.11 12.90 -33.20
N GLN A 2 2.84 13.30 -33.32
CA GLN A 2 1.76 12.68 -32.54
C GLN A 2 1.51 11.32 -33.18
N THR A 3 1.94 10.26 -32.51
CA THR A 3 1.59 8.90 -32.89
C THR A 3 0.08 8.80 -32.68
N ASP A 4 -0.69 8.63 -33.76
CA ASP A 4 -2.09 8.25 -33.70
C ASP A 4 -2.16 6.87 -33.01
N ARG A 5 -2.18 6.88 -31.68
CA ARG A 5 -2.43 5.69 -30.89
C ARG A 5 -3.88 5.33 -31.06
N THR A 6 -4.14 4.09 -31.42
CA THR A 6 -5.51 3.61 -31.49
C THR A 6 -6.02 3.30 -30.08
N LEU A 7 -7.34 3.32 -29.88
CA LEU A 7 -7.98 2.97 -28.61
C LEU A 7 -7.50 1.60 -28.08
N LYS A 8 -7.25 0.66 -29.00
CA LYS A 8 -6.71 -0.67 -28.69
C LYS A 8 -5.33 -0.58 -28.05
N ASP A 9 -4.45 0.27 -28.56
CA ASP A 9 -3.09 0.42 -28.05
C ASP A 9 -3.09 0.99 -26.63
N VAL A 10 -4.01 1.93 -26.34
CA VAL A 10 -4.18 2.51 -25.00
C VAL A 10 -4.70 1.47 -24.02
N ILE A 11 -5.70 0.66 -24.42
CA ILE A 11 -6.25 -0.43 -23.59
C ILE A 11 -5.18 -1.48 -23.27
N GLU A 12 -4.39 -1.91 -24.25
CA GLU A 12 -3.30 -2.87 -24.02
C GLU A 12 -2.16 -2.28 -23.19
N ALA A 13 -1.82 -1.00 -23.39
CA ALA A 13 -0.83 -0.30 -22.56
C ALA A 13 -1.29 -0.20 -21.10
N LEU A 14 -2.57 0.07 -20.86
CA LEU A 14 -3.15 0.17 -19.52
C LEU A 14 -3.23 -1.19 -18.83
N ARG A 15 -3.56 -2.25 -19.59
CA ARG A 15 -3.45 -3.64 -19.11
C ARG A 15 -2.02 -3.99 -18.70
N GLY A 16 -1.04 -3.65 -19.53
CA GLY A 16 0.37 -3.87 -19.22
C GLY A 16 0.82 -3.13 -17.95
N ALA A 17 0.37 -1.89 -17.76
CA ALA A 17 0.68 -1.12 -16.56
C ALA A 17 0.06 -1.72 -15.28
N LEU A 18 -1.18 -2.24 -15.37
CA LEU A 18 -1.83 -2.94 -14.25
C LEU A 18 -1.13 -4.28 -13.92
N ALA A 19 -0.70 -5.03 -14.93
CA ALA A 19 0.06 -6.27 -14.70
C ALA A 19 1.43 -5.99 -14.05
N GLU A 20 2.11 -4.93 -14.48
CA GLU A 20 3.39 -4.51 -13.90
C GLU A 20 3.22 -4.04 -12.45
N GLU A 21 2.17 -3.28 -12.14
CA GLU A 21 1.85 -2.92 -10.75
C GLU A 21 1.66 -4.15 -9.87
N LYS A 22 0.85 -5.12 -10.31
CA LYS A 22 0.63 -6.37 -9.57
C LYS A 22 1.96 -7.08 -9.27
N ARG A 23 2.83 -7.16 -10.28
CA ARG A 23 4.15 -7.77 -10.15
C ARG A 23 5.04 -7.05 -9.14
N ILE A 24 5.12 -5.72 -9.22
CA ILE A 24 5.91 -4.90 -8.30
C ILE A 24 5.46 -5.09 -6.84
N ILE A 25 4.15 -5.14 -6.60
CA ILE A 25 3.61 -5.34 -5.25
C ILE A 25 3.97 -6.73 -4.72
N LEU A 26 3.84 -7.78 -5.54
CA LEU A 26 4.18 -9.15 -5.15
C LEU A 26 5.69 -9.33 -4.89
N GLU A 27 6.53 -8.61 -5.63
CA GLU A 27 7.98 -8.60 -5.42
C GLU A 27 8.42 -7.67 -4.27
N GLY A 28 7.50 -6.89 -3.69
CA GLY A 28 7.76 -5.98 -2.57
C GLY A 28 8.57 -4.73 -2.94
N ARG A 29 8.67 -4.38 -4.23
CA ARG A 29 9.48 -3.26 -4.75
C ARG A 29 8.69 -1.94 -4.78
N TYR A 30 8.19 -1.50 -3.62
CA TYR A 30 7.25 -0.37 -3.52
C TYR A 30 7.78 0.97 -4.05
N ASP A 31 9.09 1.13 -4.05
CA ASP A 31 9.83 2.25 -4.65
C ASP A 31 9.59 2.40 -6.17
N ALA A 32 9.27 1.31 -6.87
CA ALA A 32 8.95 1.33 -8.29
C ALA A 32 7.47 1.65 -8.61
N LEU A 33 6.60 1.78 -7.60
CA LEU A 33 5.17 2.05 -7.83
C LEU A 33 4.87 3.47 -8.33
N GLY A 34 5.65 4.47 -7.91
CA GLY A 34 5.43 5.87 -8.28
C GLY A 34 5.40 6.08 -9.80
N PRO A 35 6.43 5.67 -10.56
CA PRO A 35 6.44 5.77 -12.02
C PRO A 35 5.31 5.01 -12.71
N VAL A 36 4.91 3.85 -12.18
CA VAL A 36 3.81 3.05 -12.74
C VAL A 36 2.46 3.72 -12.50
N ALA A 37 2.26 4.33 -11.32
CA ALA A 37 1.05 5.09 -11.00
C ALA A 37 0.87 6.29 -11.95
N ALA A 38 1.92 7.10 -12.15
CA ALA A 38 1.89 8.24 -13.06
C ALA A 38 1.57 7.82 -14.50
N ARG A 39 2.14 6.69 -14.96
CA ARG A 39 1.85 6.14 -16.29
C ARG A 39 0.39 5.68 -16.43
N LYS A 40 -0.18 5.05 -15.40
CA LYS A 40 -1.60 4.64 -15.40
C LYS A 40 -2.54 5.83 -15.46
N GLU A 41 -2.25 6.87 -14.69
CA GLU A 41 -3.05 8.11 -14.69
C GLU A 41 -3.04 8.76 -16.07
N SER A 42 -1.87 8.93 -16.68
CA SER A 42 -1.76 9.47 -18.04
C SER A 42 -2.52 8.63 -19.09
N LEU A 43 -2.47 7.30 -19.01
CA LEU A 43 -3.19 6.41 -19.93
C LEU A 43 -4.71 6.42 -19.69
N ALA A 44 -5.15 6.59 -18.43
CA ALA A 44 -6.56 6.71 -18.10
C ALA A 44 -7.13 8.03 -18.62
N GLU A 45 -6.42 9.14 -18.47
CA GLU A 45 -6.79 10.44 -19.04
C GLU A 45 -6.80 10.42 -20.58
N GLU A 46 -5.89 9.67 -21.21
CA GLU A 46 -5.89 9.46 -22.66
C GLU A 46 -7.12 8.64 -23.09
N LEU A 47 -7.44 7.57 -22.38
CA LEU A 47 -8.63 6.76 -22.62
C LEU A 47 -9.93 7.57 -22.48
N ASP A 48 -10.06 8.37 -21.41
CA ASP A 48 -11.23 9.22 -21.18
C ASP A 48 -11.40 10.26 -22.29
N ARG A 49 -10.31 10.90 -22.72
CA ARG A 49 -10.34 11.83 -23.87
C ARG A 49 -10.78 11.14 -25.16
N MET A 50 -10.26 9.95 -25.44
CA MET A 50 -10.66 9.19 -26.63
C MET A 50 -12.12 8.76 -26.58
N LEU A 51 -12.67 8.42 -25.42
CA LEU A 51 -14.07 8.03 -25.26
C LEU A 51 -15.04 9.21 -25.41
N LEU A 52 -14.58 10.44 -25.20
CA LEU A 52 -15.35 11.67 -25.45
C LEU A 52 -15.45 12.00 -26.95
N GLU A 53 -14.58 11.45 -27.80
CA GLU A 53 -14.63 11.68 -29.24
C GLU A 53 -15.79 10.90 -29.89
N PRO A 54 -16.72 11.57 -30.62
CA PRO A 54 -17.92 10.92 -31.17
C PRO A 54 -17.63 9.74 -32.10
N ARG A 55 -16.50 9.79 -32.84
CA ARG A 55 -16.07 8.73 -33.76
C ARG A 55 -15.66 7.45 -33.05
N ILE A 56 -15.04 7.59 -31.88
CA ILE A 56 -14.56 6.48 -31.05
C ILE A 56 -15.67 6.02 -30.10
N ALA A 57 -16.50 6.95 -29.60
CA ALA A 57 -17.70 6.65 -28.82
C ALA A 57 -18.66 5.70 -29.55
N ALA A 58 -18.79 5.83 -30.88
CA ALA A 58 -19.56 4.90 -31.70
C ALA A 58 -19.03 3.44 -31.64
N GLN A 59 -17.73 3.26 -31.37
CA GLN A 59 -17.10 1.95 -31.21
C GLN A 59 -17.08 1.48 -29.74
N ALA A 60 -17.40 2.35 -28.77
CA ALA A 60 -17.38 2.03 -27.35
C ALA A 60 -18.14 0.74 -26.96
N PRO A 61 -19.29 0.38 -27.59
CA PRO A 61 -19.95 -0.89 -27.31
C PRO A 61 -19.08 -2.12 -27.58
N ALA A 62 -18.23 -2.09 -28.62
CA ALA A 62 -17.32 -3.18 -28.96
C ALA A 62 -16.20 -3.37 -27.91
N TRP A 63 -15.80 -2.28 -27.26
CA TRP A 63 -14.72 -2.26 -26.27
C TRP A 63 -15.21 -2.42 -24.83
N ARG A 64 -16.53 -2.35 -24.60
CA ARG A 64 -17.16 -2.40 -23.26
C ARG A 64 -16.71 -3.60 -22.44
N LYS A 65 -16.58 -4.78 -23.05
CA LYS A 65 -16.10 -6.00 -22.36
C LYS A 65 -14.64 -5.86 -21.92
N GLN A 66 -13.80 -5.21 -22.72
CA GLN A 66 -12.38 -5.03 -22.41
C GLN A 66 -12.16 -3.97 -21.34
N ILE A 67 -12.93 -2.88 -21.39
CA ILE A 67 -12.95 -1.84 -20.33
C ILE A 67 -13.43 -2.44 -19.01
N ALA A 68 -14.49 -3.28 -19.03
CA ALA A 68 -14.95 -3.98 -17.84
C ALA A 68 -13.87 -4.92 -17.26
N ALA A 69 -13.12 -5.62 -18.12
CA ALA A 69 -12.00 -6.46 -17.69
C ALA A 69 -10.85 -5.63 -17.07
N LEU A 70 -10.55 -4.45 -17.61
CA LEU A 70 -9.57 -3.53 -17.01
C LEU A 70 -9.99 -3.07 -15.62
N ALA A 71 -11.28 -2.72 -15.44
CA ALA A 71 -11.82 -2.34 -14.15
C ALA A 71 -11.74 -3.49 -13.12
N ALA A 72 -12.00 -4.73 -13.56
CA ALA A 72 -11.84 -5.91 -12.70
C ALA A 72 -10.38 -6.11 -12.27
N LEU A 73 -9.42 -5.98 -13.20
CA LEU A 73 -7.99 -6.06 -12.89
C LEU A 73 -7.53 -4.96 -11.93
N ALA A 74 -8.02 -3.73 -12.10
CA ALA A 74 -7.72 -2.63 -11.19
C ALA A 74 -8.23 -2.92 -9.76
N LYS A 75 -9.44 -3.48 -9.64
CA LYS A 75 -10.02 -3.89 -8.36
C LYS A 75 -9.24 -5.04 -7.70
N GLU A 76 -8.74 -6.00 -8.48
CA GLU A 76 -7.84 -7.02 -7.95
C GLU A 76 -6.56 -6.41 -7.38
N ASN A 77 -5.94 -5.48 -8.11
CA ASN A 77 -4.72 -4.81 -7.65
C ASN A 77 -4.97 -4.02 -6.36
N GLU A 78 -6.11 -3.34 -6.25
CA GLU A 78 -6.51 -2.64 -5.01
C GLU A 78 -6.55 -3.60 -3.81
N ALA A 79 -7.18 -4.77 -3.98
CA ALA A 79 -7.22 -5.79 -2.92
C ALA A 79 -5.82 -6.30 -2.53
N VAL A 80 -4.90 -6.45 -3.50
CA VAL A 80 -3.51 -6.85 -3.24
C VAL A 80 -2.75 -5.76 -2.48
N ILE A 81 -2.94 -4.49 -2.85
CA ILE A 81 -2.34 -3.34 -2.15
C ILE A 81 -2.82 -3.29 -0.70
N ASP A 82 -4.12 -3.48 -0.46
CA ASP A 82 -4.66 -3.44 0.89
C ASP A 82 -4.18 -4.61 1.76
N ALA A 83 -4.05 -5.80 1.18
CA ALA A 83 -3.41 -6.93 1.85
C ALA A 83 -1.95 -6.61 2.22
N ALA A 84 -1.18 -5.99 1.30
CA ALA A 84 0.19 -5.57 1.56
C ALA A 84 0.28 -4.54 2.71
N LYS A 85 -0.60 -3.52 2.71
CA LYS A 85 -0.69 -2.52 3.80
C LYS A 85 -0.96 -3.19 5.16
N ALA A 86 -1.90 -4.15 5.21
CA ALA A 86 -2.22 -4.88 6.44
C ALA A 86 -1.01 -5.68 6.95
N GLY A 87 -0.27 -6.34 6.04
CA GLY A 87 0.96 -7.06 6.37
C GLY A 87 2.04 -6.16 6.97
N VAL A 88 2.28 -4.99 6.36
CA VAL A 88 3.25 -3.99 6.88
C VAL A 88 2.82 -3.48 8.26
N ALA A 89 1.54 -3.19 8.46
CA ALA A 89 1.02 -2.77 9.77
C ALA A 89 1.24 -3.85 10.85
N GLY A 90 1.01 -5.12 10.52
CA GLY A 90 1.30 -6.24 11.40
C GLY A 90 2.79 -6.37 11.72
N ALA A 91 3.67 -6.22 10.72
CA ALA A 91 5.11 -6.21 10.92
C ALA A 91 5.56 -5.06 11.85
N ARG A 92 5.02 -3.85 11.66
CA ARG A 92 5.28 -2.70 12.52
C ARG A 92 4.84 -2.94 13.97
N ARG A 93 3.67 -3.56 14.19
CA ARG A 93 3.22 -3.94 15.53
C ARG A 93 4.20 -4.91 16.19
N ARG A 94 4.63 -5.95 15.47
CA ARG A 94 5.63 -6.92 15.99
C ARG A 94 6.96 -6.26 16.36
N ILE A 95 7.46 -5.35 15.52
CA ILE A 95 8.69 -4.59 15.81
C ILE A 95 8.50 -3.77 17.11
N ASN A 96 7.36 -3.09 17.25
CA ASN A 96 7.07 -2.32 18.46
C ASN A 96 6.94 -3.21 19.71
N GLU A 97 6.38 -4.41 19.59
CA GLU A 97 6.31 -5.40 20.67
C GLU A 97 7.69 -5.93 21.07
N ILE A 98 8.58 -6.18 20.11
CA ILE A 98 9.96 -6.58 20.40
C ILE A 98 10.68 -5.46 21.14
N LEU A 99 10.58 -4.22 20.66
CA LEU A 99 11.19 -3.05 21.30
C LEU A 99 10.63 -2.78 22.69
N SER A 100 9.31 -2.94 22.90
CA SER A 100 8.69 -2.76 24.21
C SER A 100 9.09 -3.87 25.19
N ARG A 101 9.20 -5.11 24.73
CA ARG A 101 9.73 -6.23 25.53
C ARG A 101 11.18 -5.97 25.92
N GLN A 102 12.05 -5.55 25.01
CA GLN A 102 13.45 -5.21 25.37
C GLN A 102 13.54 -4.10 26.42
N ARG A 103 12.68 -3.07 26.34
CA ARG A 103 12.60 -2.01 27.36
C ARG A 103 12.13 -2.55 28.72
N ASN A 104 11.18 -3.49 28.73
CA ASN A 104 10.66 -4.09 29.96
C ASN A 104 11.61 -5.14 30.56
N VAL A 105 12.44 -5.81 29.77
CA VAL A 105 13.45 -6.76 30.25
C VAL A 105 14.62 -6.02 30.92
N GLY A 106 14.87 -4.74 30.57
CA GLY A 106 15.85 -3.88 31.26
C GLY A 106 15.47 -3.41 32.67
N VAL A 107 14.31 -3.83 33.22
CA VAL A 107 13.85 -3.50 34.59
C VAL A 107 13.98 -4.70 35.54
N TYR A 108 14.36 -5.88 35.05
CA TYR A 108 14.83 -6.96 35.91
C TYR A 108 16.34 -6.86 35.97
N GLY A 109 16.85 -6.26 37.05
CA GLY A 109 18.27 -6.38 37.37
C GLY A 109 18.67 -7.86 37.41
N GLU A 110 19.92 -8.15 37.04
CA GLU A 110 20.56 -9.48 37.07
C GLU A 110 20.42 -10.21 38.43
N THR A 111 19.92 -9.54 39.47
CA THR A 111 19.72 -10.05 40.82
C THR A 111 18.26 -10.45 41.16
N GLY A 112 17.29 -10.26 40.25
CA GLY A 112 15.90 -10.66 40.50
C GLY A 112 15.16 -9.87 41.59
N GLU A 113 15.74 -8.77 42.10
CA GLU A 113 15.06 -7.89 43.05
C GLU A 113 14.18 -6.86 42.34
N LYS A 114 12.93 -6.81 42.77
CA LYS A 114 11.91 -5.87 42.33
C LYS A 114 12.35 -4.45 42.72
N LEU A 115 12.68 -3.59 41.75
CA LEU A 115 12.91 -2.17 41.98
C LEU A 115 11.61 -1.54 42.55
N LEU A 116 11.55 -1.43 43.87
CA LEU A 116 10.52 -0.67 44.57
C LEU A 116 10.67 0.79 44.14
N ALA A 117 9.58 1.34 43.61
CA ALA A 117 9.46 2.76 43.28
C ALA A 117 9.95 3.63 44.46
N PRO A 118 10.80 4.64 44.22
CA PRO A 118 11.22 5.57 45.26
C PRO A 118 10.06 6.54 45.53
N GLY A 119 9.11 6.09 46.35
CA GLY A 119 7.93 6.88 46.70
C GLY A 119 7.23 6.45 47.99
N ALA A 120 7.67 5.40 48.66
CA ALA A 120 7.16 5.04 49.97
C ALA A 120 7.92 5.83 51.04
N GLY A 121 7.42 7.03 51.35
CA GLY A 121 7.85 7.82 52.50
C GLY A 121 7.71 7.01 53.79
N VAL A 122 8.83 6.51 54.30
CA VAL A 122 8.91 5.93 55.65
C VAL A 122 8.99 7.10 56.63
N THR A 123 7.83 7.54 57.12
CA THR A 123 7.80 8.42 58.30
C THR A 123 8.04 7.56 59.54
N ARG A 124 9.32 7.35 59.89
CA ARG A 124 9.70 6.97 61.26
C ARG A 124 9.60 8.23 62.11
N GLN A 125 8.67 8.29 63.06
CA GLN A 125 8.83 9.15 64.22
C GLN A 125 8.80 8.30 65.49
N LYS A 126 9.93 8.39 66.20
CA LYS A 126 10.33 7.65 67.40
C LYS A 126 9.67 8.29 68.63
N LEU A 127 9.36 7.46 69.61
CA LEU A 127 8.84 7.78 70.95
C LEU A 127 9.54 8.94 71.66
N ALA A 128 8.75 9.70 72.43
CA ALA A 128 9.07 10.17 73.79
C ALA A 128 7.81 10.01 74.65
#